data_AF-G0QZ94-F1
#
_entry.id   AF-G0QZ94-F1
#
_cell.length_a   1.000
_cell.length_b   1.000
_cell.length_c   1.000
_cell.angle_alpha   90.00
_cell.angle_beta   90.00
_cell.angle_gamma   90.00
#
_symmetry.space_group_name_H-M   'P 1'
#
loop_
_entity.id
_entity.type
_entity.pdbx_description
1 polymer ?
#
loop_
_entity_poly.entity_id
_entity_poly.type
_entity_poly.pdbx_seq_one_letter_code
_entity_poly.pdbx_strand_id
1 'polypeptide(L)'
;MSIPNGKNILPIPEVNIVFNLSNDPAYKYSIINFCDKSSEPKEWVSHHLKKHVLYIETDNQRFEVSMNDEEDMILVNEFDQYKLVKVKDPFLYDNEFMKNNNIPLNDKNVEVIYKDLDWSEFKWGTQYLKVRDFEINCLKSYKFYQKTEL
;
A
#
# COMPACT_ATOMS: atom_id res chain seq x y z
N MET A 1 -30.08 33.32 11.14
CA MET A 1 -29.60 33.05 9.77
C MET A 1 -28.26 32.34 9.91
N SER A 2 -28.29 31.01 9.84
CA SER A 2 -27.16 30.15 10.24
C SER A 2 -26.30 29.87 9.02
N ILE A 3 -25.02 30.22 9.07
CA ILE A 3 -24.05 29.93 8.02
C ILE A 3 -23.90 28.40 7.94
N PRO A 4 -24.05 27.76 6.76
CA PRO A 4 -23.86 26.32 6.66
C PRO A 4 -22.42 25.98 7.01
N ASN A 5 -22.23 25.06 7.96
CA ASN A 5 -20.95 24.45 8.29
C ASN A 5 -20.24 24.05 7.01
N GLY A 6 -19.08 24.68 6.77
CA GLY A 6 -18.15 24.25 5.74
C GLY A 6 -17.92 22.76 5.93
N LYS A 7 -18.26 21.98 4.89
CA LYS A 7 -17.85 20.58 4.80
C LYS A 7 -16.36 20.55 5.17
N ASN A 8 -15.96 19.69 6.10
CA ASN A 8 -14.56 19.41 6.35
C ASN A 8 -13.99 18.82 5.05
N ILE A 9 -13.58 19.69 4.13
CA ILE A 9 -12.78 19.31 2.99
C ILE A 9 -11.45 18.97 3.63
N LEU A 10 -11.13 17.68 3.72
CA LEU A 10 -9.77 17.25 4.00
C LEU A 10 -8.86 18.09 3.10
N PRO A 11 -7.90 18.86 3.64
CA PRO A 11 -7.04 19.68 2.82
C PRO A 11 -6.44 18.77 1.77
N ILE A 12 -6.68 19.08 0.49
CA ILE A 12 -6.08 18.34 -0.61
C ILE A 12 -4.57 18.45 -0.36
N PRO A 13 -3.87 17.37 0.00
CA PRO A 13 -2.42 17.43 0.18
C PRO A 13 -1.86 17.96 -1.13
N GLU A 14 -0.95 18.94 -1.11
CA GLU A 14 -0.31 19.46 -2.33
C GLU A 14 0.03 18.28 -3.25
N VAL A 15 -0.75 18.10 -4.33
CA VAL A 15 -0.76 16.84 -5.09
C VAL A 15 0.52 16.79 -5.88
N ASN A 16 1.55 16.18 -5.30
CA ASN A 16 2.77 15.84 -6.00
C ASN A 16 2.50 14.53 -6.76
N ILE A 17 1.81 14.61 -7.91
CA ILE A 17 1.74 13.48 -8.83
C ILE A 17 3.14 13.23 -9.37
N VAL A 18 3.58 11.99 -9.31
CA VAL A 18 4.83 11.52 -9.93
C VAL A 18 4.49 10.37 -10.88
N PHE A 19 5.43 10.04 -11.76
CA PHE A 19 5.31 8.84 -12.58
C PHE A 19 5.94 7.66 -11.85
N ASN A 20 5.22 6.54 -11.83
CA ASN A 20 5.69 5.28 -11.29
C ASN A 20 6.63 4.57 -12.30
N LEU A 21 7.17 3.41 -11.94
CA LEU A 21 8.07 2.63 -12.81
C LEU A 21 7.44 2.22 -14.15
N SER A 22 6.10 2.18 -14.24
CA SER A 22 5.36 1.87 -15.48
C SER A 22 4.94 3.12 -16.25
N ASN A 23 5.47 4.30 -15.91
CA ASN A 23 5.07 5.61 -16.46
C ASN A 23 3.59 5.97 -16.26
N ASP A 24 2.97 5.45 -15.21
CA ASP A 24 1.64 5.86 -14.80
C ASP A 24 1.66 6.95 -13.73
N PRO A 25 0.66 7.85 -13.71
CA PRO A 25 0.45 8.75 -12.59
C PRO A 25 0.26 7.99 -11.27
N ALA A 26 1.05 8.36 -10.27
CA ALA A 26 1.04 7.85 -8.90
C ALA A 26 1.25 8.98 -7.89
N TYR A 27 0.99 8.69 -6.62
CA TYR A 27 1.18 9.66 -5.55
C TYR A 27 2.64 9.66 -5.11
N LYS A 28 3.23 10.85 -4.92
CA LYS A 28 4.55 10.97 -4.30
C LYS A 28 4.50 10.42 -2.88
N TYR A 29 5.52 9.65 -2.53
CA TYR A 29 5.69 9.14 -1.19
C TYR A 29 5.80 10.28 -0.17
N SER A 30 5.02 10.16 0.90
CA SER A 30 5.14 10.99 2.09
C SER A 30 4.70 10.16 3.29
N ILE A 31 5.50 10.19 4.36
CA ILE A 31 5.23 9.44 5.59
C ILE A 31 3.84 9.73 6.17
N ILE A 32 3.33 10.95 5.98
CA ILE A 32 2.02 11.36 6.51
C ILE A 32 0.86 10.53 5.95
N ASN A 33 1.04 9.94 4.75
CA ASN A 33 0.00 9.17 4.06
C ASN A 33 -0.13 7.73 4.59
N PHE A 34 0.80 7.28 5.44
CA PHE A 34 0.85 5.91 5.96
C PHE A 34 0.65 5.81 7.47
N CYS A 35 0.58 6.95 8.15
CA CYS A 35 0.39 6.96 9.60
C CYS A 35 -1.11 6.94 9.92
N ASP A 36 -1.57 5.89 10.60
CA ASP A 36 -2.94 5.75 11.14
C ASP A 36 -3.16 6.74 12.30
N LYS A 37 -3.28 8.04 11.98
CA LYS A 37 -3.38 9.14 12.96
C LYS A 37 -4.82 9.57 13.24
N SER A 38 -5.79 9.06 12.47
CA SER A 38 -7.19 9.46 12.59
C SER A 38 -7.91 8.70 13.69
N SER A 39 -8.94 9.30 14.26
CA SER A 39 -9.90 8.60 15.12
C SER A 39 -10.86 7.70 14.33
N GLU A 40 -10.97 7.90 13.01
CA GLU A 40 -11.87 7.15 12.14
C GLU A 40 -11.14 5.96 11.49
N PRO A 41 -11.60 4.71 11.72
CA PRO A 41 -10.96 3.52 11.13
C PRO A 41 -10.93 3.52 9.60
N LYS A 42 -11.86 4.21 8.94
CA LYS A 42 -11.93 4.29 7.47
C LYS A 42 -10.76 5.06 6.86
N GLU A 43 -10.11 5.91 7.64
CA GLU A 43 -8.95 6.69 7.22
C GLU A 43 -7.62 5.98 7.51
N TRP A 44 -7.66 4.81 8.17
CA TRP A 44 -6.47 4.02 8.45
C TRP A 44 -6.04 3.23 7.22
N VAL A 45 -4.74 3.22 6.95
CA VAL A 45 -4.15 2.42 5.87
C VAL A 45 -4.33 0.93 6.16
N SER A 46 -4.15 0.50 7.41
CA SER A 46 -4.41 -0.88 7.84
C SER A 46 -5.83 -1.35 7.48
N HIS A 47 -6.83 -0.50 7.68
CA HIS A 47 -8.22 -0.78 7.30
C HIS A 47 -8.43 -0.70 5.79
N HIS A 48 -7.79 0.25 5.12
CA HIS A 48 -7.85 0.40 3.66
C HIS A 48 -7.32 -0.84 2.93
N LEU A 49 -6.29 -1.48 3.49
CA LEU A 49 -5.68 -2.72 2.99
C LEU A 49 -6.59 -3.96 3.05
N LYS A 50 -7.73 -3.88 3.76
CA LYS A 50 -8.75 -4.95 3.71
C LYS A 50 -9.39 -5.05 2.32
N LYS A 51 -9.51 -3.93 1.60
CA LYS A 51 -10.12 -3.84 0.26
C LYS A 51 -9.15 -3.48 -0.84
N HIS A 52 -7.96 -2.99 -0.49
CA HIS A 52 -6.97 -2.52 -1.45
C HIS A 52 -5.61 -3.17 -1.20
N VAL A 53 -4.76 -3.09 -2.21
CA VAL A 53 -3.37 -3.48 -2.17
C VAL A 53 -2.53 -2.24 -2.38
N LEU A 54 -1.53 -2.05 -1.51
CA LEU A 54 -0.60 -0.94 -1.58
C LEU A 54 0.63 -1.37 -2.37
N TYR A 55 0.96 -0.61 -3.41
CA TYR A 55 2.22 -0.71 -4.12
C TYR A 55 3.07 0.52 -3.81
N ILE A 56 4.35 0.30 -3.51
CA ILE A 56 5.31 1.33 -3.15
C ILE A 56 6.54 1.14 -4.00
N GLU A 57 7.14 2.23 -4.46
CA GLU A 57 8.27 2.16 -5.38
C GLU A 57 9.48 2.96 -4.92
N THR A 58 10.64 2.46 -5.32
CA THR A 58 11.92 3.15 -5.33
C THR A 58 12.24 3.59 -6.77
N ASP A 59 13.49 3.95 -7.04
CA ASP A 59 13.95 4.29 -8.39
C ASP A 59 13.92 3.09 -9.36
N ASN A 60 13.89 1.85 -8.88
CA ASN A 60 13.98 0.65 -9.73
C ASN A 60 13.25 -0.60 -9.20
N GLN A 61 12.61 -0.53 -8.04
CA GLN A 61 11.91 -1.65 -7.42
C GLN A 61 10.49 -1.26 -7.04
N ARG A 62 9.58 -2.21 -7.14
CA ARG A 62 8.21 -2.10 -6.64
C ARG A 62 7.98 -3.18 -5.59
N PHE A 63 7.34 -2.79 -4.50
CA PHE A 63 6.96 -3.64 -3.40
C PHE A 63 5.45 -3.60 -3.25
N GLU A 64 4.88 -4.71 -2.85
CA GLU A 64 3.45 -4.88 -2.60
C GLU A 64 3.25 -5.19 -1.12
N VAL A 65 2.30 -4.46 -0.51
CA VAL A 65 1.79 -4.68 0.83
C VAL A 65 0.30 -4.96 0.74
N SER A 66 -0.11 -6.11 1.26
CA SER A 66 -1.51 -6.52 1.26
C SER A 66 -1.82 -7.33 2.50
N MET A 67 -3.08 -7.30 2.94
CA MET A 67 -3.58 -8.25 3.93
C MET A 67 -3.69 -9.64 3.30
N ASN A 68 -3.29 -10.68 4.02
CA ASN A 68 -3.51 -12.07 3.63
C ASN A 68 -5.01 -12.37 3.56
N ASP A 69 -5.36 -13.35 2.74
CA ASP A 69 -6.73 -13.87 2.70
C ASP A 69 -6.91 -14.91 3.82
N GLU A 70 -8.16 -15.17 4.23
CA GLU A 70 -8.47 -16.00 5.40
C GLU A 70 -7.87 -17.41 5.33
N GLU A 71 -7.70 -17.98 4.12
CA GLU A 71 -7.09 -19.29 3.90
C GLU A 71 -5.59 -19.34 4.26
N ASP A 72 -4.89 -18.21 4.09
CA ASP A 72 -3.46 -18.07 4.38
C ASP A 72 -3.20 -17.57 5.82
N MET A 73 -4.26 -17.19 6.55
CA MET A 73 -4.13 -16.74 7.93
C MET A 73 -3.84 -17.91 8.86
N ILE A 74 -2.84 -17.73 9.74
CA ILE A 74 -2.59 -18.68 10.81
C ILE A 74 -3.76 -18.58 11.80
N LEU A 75 -4.62 -19.60 11.84
CA LEU A 75 -5.83 -19.70 12.69
C LEU A 75 -5.59 -19.44 14.19
N VAL A 76 -4.33 -19.44 14.62
CA VAL A 76 -3.92 -19.17 16.00
C VAL A 76 -3.84 -17.66 16.29
N ASN A 77 -3.83 -16.80 15.26
CA ASN A 77 -3.82 -15.34 15.41
C ASN A 77 -5.22 -14.78 15.15
N GLU A 78 -5.78 -14.07 16.14
CA GLU A 78 -7.05 -13.34 16.01
C GLU A 78 -6.90 -11.98 15.28
N PHE A 79 -5.69 -11.66 14.79
CA PHE A 79 -5.34 -10.36 14.22
C PHE A 79 -5.14 -10.42 12.71
N ASP A 80 -5.43 -9.29 12.03
CA ASP A 80 -5.19 -9.12 10.60
C ASP A 80 -3.70 -9.36 10.30
N GLN A 81 -3.40 -10.32 9.42
CA GLN A 81 -2.04 -10.62 8.96
C GLN A 81 -1.77 -9.98 7.60
N TYR A 82 -0.58 -9.43 7.43
CA TYR A 82 -0.14 -8.76 6.22
C TYR A 82 1.07 -9.47 5.61
N LYS A 83 1.23 -9.32 4.30
CA LYS A 83 2.42 -9.73 3.56
C LYS A 83 3.14 -8.53 2.97
N LEU A 84 4.45 -8.65 2.88
CA LEU A 84 5.33 -7.77 2.13
C LEU A 84 6.02 -8.63 1.08
N VAL A 85 5.86 -8.26 -0.19
CA VAL A 85 6.49 -8.95 -1.31
C VAL A 85 7.15 -7.96 -2.26
N LYS A 86 8.17 -8.41 -2.98
CA LYS A 86 8.83 -7.67 -4.04
C LYS A 86 8.26 -8.09 -5.39
N VAL A 87 7.90 -7.12 -6.22
CA VAL A 87 7.35 -7.37 -7.55
C VAL A 87 8.48 -7.62 -8.55
N LYS A 88 8.39 -8.70 -9.33
CA LYS A 88 9.35 -9.03 -10.40
C LYS A 88 9.04 -8.19 -11.64
N ASP A 89 10.04 -7.71 -12.37
CA ASP A 89 9.82 -6.94 -13.61
C ASP A 89 8.77 -5.82 -13.50
N PRO A 90 8.90 -4.90 -12.52
CA PRO A 90 7.82 -3.99 -12.11
C PRO A 90 7.35 -3.02 -13.20
N PHE A 91 8.19 -2.77 -14.20
CA PHE A 91 7.89 -1.94 -15.36
C PHE A 91 6.72 -2.47 -16.21
N LEU A 92 6.44 -3.79 -16.16
CA LEU A 92 5.40 -4.44 -16.97
C LEU A 92 3.98 -4.27 -16.41
N TYR A 93 3.82 -3.82 -15.16
CA TYR A 93 2.52 -3.79 -14.49
C TYR A 93 1.96 -2.37 -14.43
N ASP A 94 1.61 -1.84 -15.58
CA ASP A 94 0.91 -0.55 -15.71
C ASP A 94 -0.55 -0.63 -15.23
N ASN A 95 -1.26 0.49 -15.29
CA ASN A 95 -2.66 0.59 -14.90
C ASN A 95 -3.59 -0.29 -15.73
N GLU A 96 -3.27 -0.56 -16.99
CA GLU A 96 -4.07 -1.44 -17.83
C GLU A 96 -3.91 -2.88 -17.38
N PHE A 97 -2.66 -3.32 -17.15
CA PHE A 97 -2.37 -4.62 -16.57
C PHE A 97 -3.07 -4.80 -15.22
N MET A 98 -2.90 -3.85 -14.30
CA MET A 98 -3.43 -3.97 -12.94
C MET A 98 -4.97 -4.00 -12.90
N LYS A 99 -5.66 -3.43 -13.90
CA LYS A 99 -7.13 -3.49 -14.02
C LYS A 99 -7.63 -4.82 -14.57
N ASN A 100 -6.84 -5.48 -15.41
CA ASN A 100 -7.23 -6.67 -16.16
C ASN A 100 -6.72 -7.97 -15.54
N ASN A 101 -5.98 -7.90 -14.43
CA ASN A 101 -5.38 -9.04 -13.75
C ASN A 101 -5.75 -9.07 -12.28
N ASN A 102 -5.47 -10.21 -11.63
CA ASN A 102 -5.72 -10.37 -10.20
C ASN A 102 -4.78 -9.51 -9.37
N ILE A 103 -5.35 -8.82 -8.39
CA ILE A 103 -4.67 -7.99 -7.40
C ILE A 103 -5.08 -8.50 -6.00
N PRO A 104 -4.14 -8.89 -5.11
CA PRO A 104 -2.68 -8.79 -5.23
C PRO A 104 -2.07 -9.68 -6.33
N LEU A 105 -0.83 -9.38 -6.75
CA LEU A 105 -0.15 -10.19 -7.77
C LEU A 105 0.08 -11.62 -7.28
N ASN A 106 0.02 -12.57 -8.22
CA ASN A 106 0.27 -13.97 -7.93
C ASN A 106 1.74 -14.27 -7.57
N ASP A 107 1.99 -15.40 -6.90
CA ASP A 107 3.31 -15.85 -6.47
C ASP A 107 4.35 -16.00 -7.61
N LYS A 108 3.90 -16.14 -8.86
CA LYS A 108 4.81 -16.20 -10.02
C LYS A 108 5.44 -14.84 -10.29
N ASN A 109 4.69 -13.76 -10.07
CA ASN A 109 5.04 -12.37 -10.36
C ASN A 109 5.71 -11.66 -9.18
N VAL A 110 5.79 -12.30 -8.02
CA VAL A 110 6.38 -11.71 -6.81
C VAL A 110 7.44 -12.62 -6.18
N GLU A 111 8.29 -12.02 -5.37
CA GLU A 111 9.21 -12.66 -4.45
C GLU A 111 8.77 -12.32 -3.03
N VAL A 112 8.39 -13.33 -2.26
CA VAL A 112 7.87 -13.13 -0.90
C VAL A 112 9.00 -12.76 0.04
N ILE A 113 8.85 -11.63 0.75
CA ILE A 113 9.79 -11.21 1.80
C ILE A 113 9.26 -11.69 3.16
N TYR A 114 8.02 -11.36 3.49
CA TYR A 114 7.32 -11.83 4.69
C TYR A 114 5.85 -12.13 4.39
N LYS A 115 5.28 -13.11 5.10
CA LYS A 115 3.85 -13.48 4.99
C LYS A 115 3.06 -13.29 6.29
N ASP A 116 3.71 -13.06 7.41
CA ASP A 116 3.10 -13.15 8.74
C ASP A 116 3.35 -11.86 9.54
N LEU A 117 3.08 -10.72 8.90
CA LEU A 117 3.33 -9.41 9.50
C LEU A 117 2.11 -8.89 10.25
N ASP A 118 2.34 -8.34 11.44
CA ASP A 118 1.39 -7.44 12.06
C ASP A 118 1.57 -6.00 11.51
N TRP A 119 0.49 -5.21 11.46
CA TRP A 119 0.58 -3.83 10.95
C TRP A 119 1.60 -2.97 11.73
N SER A 120 1.75 -3.21 13.03
CA SER A 120 2.72 -2.50 13.86
C SER A 120 4.17 -2.78 13.46
N GLU A 121 4.46 -3.82 12.68
CA GLU A 121 5.81 -4.13 12.20
C GLU A 121 6.25 -3.22 11.04
N PHE A 122 5.33 -2.52 10.39
CA PHE A 122 5.63 -1.57 9.33
C PHE A 122 6.08 -0.23 9.92
N LYS A 123 7.40 0.02 9.91
CA LYS A 123 7.99 1.27 10.41
C LYS A 123 8.30 2.21 9.24
N TRP A 124 7.36 3.12 9.00
CA TRP A 124 7.47 4.15 7.97
C TRP A 124 8.40 5.28 8.40
N GLY A 125 9.39 5.58 7.56
CA GLY A 125 10.31 6.71 7.70
C GLY A 125 10.11 7.76 6.61
N THR A 126 10.92 8.81 6.61
CA THR A 126 10.78 9.92 5.63
C THR A 126 11.01 9.49 4.18
N GLN A 127 11.85 8.49 3.93
CA GLN A 127 12.13 7.94 2.60
C GLN A 127 12.41 6.42 2.65
N TYR A 128 11.98 5.75 3.71
CA TYR A 128 12.22 4.33 3.89
C TYR A 128 11.03 3.64 4.54
N LEU A 129 10.94 2.33 4.35
CA LEU A 129 10.06 1.43 5.08
C LEU A 129 10.95 0.34 5.67
N LYS A 130 10.92 0.19 7.00
CA LYS A 130 11.59 -0.90 7.70
C LYS A 130 10.58 -1.89 8.24
N VAL A 131 10.82 -3.17 7.99
CA VAL A 131 10.02 -4.29 8.48
C VAL A 131 10.97 -5.36 9.00
N ARG A 132 10.96 -5.61 10.32
CA ARG A 132 11.93 -6.49 10.99
C ARG A 132 13.38 -6.08 10.62
N ASP A 133 14.14 -6.99 10.03
CA ASP A 133 15.53 -6.79 9.57
C ASP A 133 15.64 -6.35 8.10
N PHE A 134 14.51 -6.17 7.40
CA PHE A 134 14.46 -5.74 6.02
C PHE A 134 14.14 -4.24 5.91
N GLU A 135 14.85 -3.54 5.02
CA GLU A 135 14.67 -2.10 4.84
C GLU A 135 14.62 -1.74 3.35
N ILE A 136 13.58 -1.01 2.97
CA ILE A 136 13.42 -0.43 1.64
C ILE A 136 13.75 1.05 1.75
N ASN A 137 14.76 1.49 1.01
CA ASN A 137 15.21 2.87 0.99
C ASN A 137 14.78 3.61 -0.27
N CYS A 138 14.87 4.94 -0.24
CA CYS A 138 14.59 5.81 -1.39
C CYS A 138 13.15 5.68 -1.94
N LEU A 139 12.16 5.58 -1.06
CA LEU A 139 10.74 5.55 -1.45
C LEU A 139 10.34 6.82 -2.21
N LYS A 140 9.80 6.66 -3.42
CA LYS A 140 9.45 7.74 -4.35
C LYS A 140 7.96 7.91 -4.53
N SER A 141 7.27 6.81 -4.78
CA SER A 141 5.87 6.81 -5.17
C SER A 141 5.11 5.69 -4.47
N TYR A 142 3.80 5.83 -4.43
CA TYR A 142 2.91 4.76 -4.02
C TYR A 142 1.57 4.84 -4.75
N LYS A 143 0.87 3.72 -4.77
CA LYS A 143 -0.46 3.61 -5.36
C LYS A 143 -1.25 2.49 -4.72
N PHE A 144 -2.55 2.72 -4.57
CA PHE A 144 -3.50 1.70 -4.17
C PHE A 144 -4.23 1.14 -5.39
N TYR A 145 -4.41 -0.17 -5.42
CA TYR A 145 -5.30 -0.85 -6.36
C TYR A 145 -6.35 -1.63 -5.57
N GLN A 146 -7.57 -1.74 -6.09
CA GLN A 146 -8.62 -2.52 -5.44
C GLN A 146 -8.28 -4.01 -5.53
N LYS A 147 -8.49 -4.76 -4.44
CA LYS A 147 -8.39 -6.22 -4.46
C LYS A 147 -9.42 -6.78 -5.44
N THR A 148 -9.03 -7.77 -6.23
CA THR A 148 -9.98 -8.53 -7.03
C THR A 148 -10.81 -9.40 -6.09
N GLU A 149 -12.13 -9.22 -6.10
CA GLU A 149 -13.04 -10.13 -5.38
C GLU A 149 -13.00 -11.49 -6.10
N LEU A 150 -12.66 -12.55 -5.36
CA LEU A 150 -12.69 -13.94 -5.84
C LEU A 150 -14.12 -14.47 -5.89
#